data_AF-A0A7Y3UM89-F1
#
_entry.id   AF-A0A7Y3UM89-F1
#
_cell.length_a   1.000
_cell.length_b   1.000
_cell.length_c   1.000
_cell.angle_alpha   90.00
_cell.angle_beta   90.00
_cell.angle_gamma   90.00
#
_symmetry.space_group_name_H-M   'P 1'
#
loop_
_entity.id
_entity.type
_entity.pdbx_description
1 polymer ?
#
loop_
_entity_poly.entity_id
_entity_poly.type
_entity_poly.pdbx_seq_one_letter_code
_entity_poly.pdbx_strand_id
1 'polypeptide(L)'
;MPLFPIKIKDRAGKIVRTLVDNVLRTGGFYSDAWDGKDNSGRTADSGVYFYFIEYTMGGQTHIYDITNSVNTDRYTPSVTYPDTFNPFRSETNFFRYTLDTKSEITVYVSYFGGAYSLAGPRVKTLLLRTPQKAGSYVLVYDGTDDSGNLIEPHTYVIAVFGWRLPDNAIIVDVSPNISDLLVTPTYFYPDENPYTEENRATFTYTLSKTADVRANIYNEKNYVVRTITVDEVPVGGGNIIAWDGKNEEGKYVSSGTYRLTLVATDANENQSRETNAFIEIYY
;
A
#
# COMPACT_ATOMS: atom_id res chain seq x y z
N MET A 1 -5.95 42.89 16.96
CA MET A 1 -5.44 41.51 17.13
C MET A 1 -5.29 40.91 15.74
N PRO A 2 -4.19 40.21 15.43
CA PRO A 2 -3.98 39.61 14.11
C PRO A 2 -5.00 38.49 13.84
N LEU A 3 -5.42 38.40 12.57
CA LEU A 3 -6.21 37.30 12.04
C LEU A 3 -5.24 36.24 11.51
N PHE A 4 -5.54 34.96 11.72
CA PHE A 4 -4.66 33.84 11.32
C PHE A 4 -5.41 32.82 10.47
N PRO A 5 -5.81 33.16 9.23
CA PRO A 5 -6.33 32.14 8.33
C PRO A 5 -5.31 31.03 8.09
N ILE A 6 -5.77 29.79 8.29
CA ILE A 6 -5.02 28.58 7.97
C ILE A 6 -5.64 28.01 6.71
N LYS A 7 -4.81 27.83 5.68
CA LYS A 7 -5.24 27.31 4.39
C LYS A 7 -4.47 26.05 4.07
N ILE A 8 -5.10 25.16 3.31
CA ILE A 8 -4.55 23.91 2.82
C ILE A 8 -4.52 23.98 1.31
N LYS A 9 -3.36 23.67 0.73
CA LYS A 9 -3.13 23.65 -0.71
C LYS A 9 -2.63 22.29 -1.17
N ASP A 10 -2.90 21.96 -2.42
CA ASP A 10 -2.31 20.80 -3.08
C ASP A 10 -0.85 21.08 -3.53
N ARG A 11 -0.23 20.08 -4.18
CA ARG A 11 1.13 20.19 -4.74
C ARG A 11 1.27 21.27 -5.82
N ALA A 12 0.20 21.60 -6.54
CA ALA A 12 0.19 22.67 -7.54
C ALA A 12 0.00 24.06 -6.91
N GLY A 13 -0.22 24.12 -5.60
CA GLY A 13 -0.46 25.35 -4.85
C GLY A 13 -1.91 25.83 -4.89
N LYS A 14 -2.83 25.05 -5.48
CA LYS A 14 -4.26 25.38 -5.48
C LYS A 14 -4.81 25.19 -4.07
N ILE A 15 -5.57 26.19 -3.60
CA ILE A 15 -6.25 26.11 -2.31
C ILE A 15 -7.38 25.08 -2.37
N VAL A 16 -7.31 24.11 -1.48
CA VAL A 16 -8.27 23.01 -1.34
C VAL A 16 -9.26 23.34 -0.22
N ARG A 17 -8.74 23.88 0.89
CA ARG A 17 -9.54 24.20 2.08
C ARG A 17 -9.03 25.49 2.74
N THR A 18 -9.95 26.36 3.14
CA THR A 18 -9.71 27.36 4.19
C THR A 18 -10.14 26.72 5.50
N LEU A 19 -9.18 26.28 6.31
CA LEU A 19 -9.42 25.53 7.54
C LEU A 19 -9.89 26.46 8.67
N VAL A 20 -9.23 27.61 8.77
CA VAL A 20 -9.57 28.67 9.72
C VAL A 20 -9.73 29.93 8.89
N ASP A 21 -10.88 30.60 9.03
CA ASP A 21 -11.16 31.84 8.31
C ASP A 21 -11.25 33.00 9.29
N ASN A 22 -10.20 33.82 9.33
CA ASN A 22 -10.19 35.09 10.06
C ASN A 22 -10.68 35.01 11.52
N VAL A 23 -10.31 33.93 12.21
CA VAL A 23 -10.59 33.78 13.64
C VAL A 23 -9.57 34.57 14.45
N LEU A 24 -10.05 35.37 15.40
CA LEU A 24 -9.20 36.07 16.36
C LEU A 24 -8.53 35.08 17.31
N ARG A 25 -7.21 35.14 17.44
CA ARG A 25 -6.42 34.33 18.37
C ARG A 25 -5.52 35.21 19.23
N THR A 26 -5.51 34.95 20.54
CA THR A 26 -4.50 35.49 21.47
C THR A 26 -3.24 34.62 21.45
N GLY A 27 -2.14 35.07 22.05
CA GLY A 27 -0.96 34.22 22.24
C GLY A 27 -1.31 32.94 23.01
N GLY A 28 -0.84 31.79 22.53
CA GLY A 28 -1.15 30.48 23.10
C GLY A 28 -0.92 29.33 22.13
N PHE A 29 -1.21 28.12 22.59
CA PHE A 29 -1.18 26.91 21.77
C PHE A 29 -2.59 26.63 21.23
N TYR A 30 -2.68 26.31 19.93
CA TYR A 30 -3.93 25.96 19.25
C TYR A 30 -3.75 24.67 18.49
N SER A 31 -4.84 23.91 18.35
CA SER A 31 -4.92 22.74 17.49
C SER A 31 -6.13 22.88 16.58
N ASP A 32 -5.92 22.71 15.28
CA ASP A 32 -6.94 22.74 14.25
C ASP A 32 -6.89 21.43 13.47
N ALA A 33 -8.03 20.76 13.35
CA ALA A 33 -8.13 19.48 12.66
C ALA A 33 -8.78 19.67 11.29
N TRP A 34 -8.11 19.22 10.24
CA TRP A 34 -8.72 19.08 8.93
C TRP A 34 -9.39 17.71 8.81
N ASP A 35 -10.65 17.71 8.39
CA ASP A 35 -11.46 16.51 8.15
C ASP A 35 -11.19 15.84 6.80
N GLY A 36 -10.20 16.34 6.05
CA GLY A 36 -9.87 15.84 4.72
C GLY A 36 -10.85 16.30 3.63
N LYS A 37 -11.71 17.29 3.89
CA LYS A 37 -12.67 17.81 2.88
C LYS A 37 -12.26 19.16 2.30
N ASP A 38 -12.61 19.39 1.04
CA ASP A 38 -12.43 20.68 0.37
C ASP A 38 -13.45 21.73 0.88
N ASN A 39 -13.38 22.96 0.34
CA ASN A 39 -14.33 24.04 0.68
C ASN A 39 -15.78 23.76 0.29
N SER A 40 -16.03 22.84 -0.65
CA SER A 40 -17.38 22.41 -1.06
C SER A 40 -17.91 21.24 -0.23
N GLY A 41 -17.13 20.74 0.75
CA GLY A 41 -17.49 19.61 1.59
C GLY A 41 -17.26 18.24 0.94
N ARG A 42 -16.58 18.18 -0.22
CA ARG A 42 -16.19 16.92 -0.87
C ARG A 42 -14.90 16.41 -0.26
N THR A 43 -14.75 15.10 -0.15
CA THR A 43 -13.49 14.47 0.29
C THR A 43 -12.37 14.84 -0.68
N ALA A 44 -11.22 15.24 -0.15
CA ALA A 44 -10.02 15.47 -0.94
C ALA A 44 -9.44 14.14 -1.44
N ASP A 45 -8.92 14.16 -2.66
CA ASP A 45 -8.31 12.99 -3.29
C ASP A 45 -7.08 12.50 -2.51
N SER A 46 -6.69 11.24 -2.71
CA SER A 46 -5.42 10.73 -2.19
C SER A 46 -4.24 11.56 -2.69
N GLY A 47 -3.35 11.97 -1.79
CA GLY A 47 -2.19 12.77 -2.15
C GLY A 47 -1.51 13.45 -0.97
N VAL A 48 -0.56 14.33 -1.30
CA VAL A 48 0.12 15.19 -0.33
C VAL A 48 -0.36 16.61 -0.48
N TYR A 49 -0.82 17.17 0.63
CA TYR A 49 -1.27 18.54 0.78
C TYR A 49 -0.35 19.29 1.73
N PHE A 50 -0.43 20.61 1.76
CA PHE A 50 0.38 21.46 2.63
C PHE A 50 -0.50 22.50 3.30
N TYR A 51 -0.34 22.67 4.61
CA TYR A 51 -0.94 23.84 5.27
C TYR A 51 0.01 25.03 5.27
N PHE A 52 -0.54 26.23 5.25
CA PHE A 52 0.19 27.47 5.47
C PHE A 52 -0.70 28.47 6.20
N ILE A 53 -0.07 29.47 6.81
CA ILE A 53 -0.77 30.49 7.60
C ILE A 53 -0.57 31.82 6.90
N GLU A 54 -1.67 32.52 6.61
CA GLU A 54 -1.59 33.95 6.31
C GLU A 54 -1.97 34.71 7.57
N TYR A 55 -1.33 35.85 7.83
CA TYR A 55 -1.72 36.70 8.95
C TYR A 55 -1.49 38.17 8.64
N THR A 56 -2.33 39.03 9.19
CA THR A 56 -2.20 40.48 9.02
C THR A 56 -1.68 41.13 10.30
N MET A 57 -0.54 41.80 10.20
CA MET A 57 0.07 42.55 11.29
C MET A 57 0.47 43.95 10.80
N GLY A 58 0.10 45.00 11.52
CA GLY A 58 0.43 46.38 11.12
C GLY A 58 -0.15 46.80 9.76
N GLY A 59 -1.26 46.20 9.32
CA GLY A 59 -1.87 46.45 8.01
C GLY A 59 -1.19 45.75 6.83
N GLN A 60 -0.14 44.94 7.08
CA GLN A 60 0.53 44.12 6.07
C GLN A 60 0.16 42.65 6.23
N THR A 61 -0.02 41.95 5.12
CA THR A 61 -0.22 40.50 5.09
C THR A 61 1.12 39.80 4.99
N HIS A 62 1.31 38.81 5.86
CA HIS A 62 2.46 37.92 5.89
C HIS A 62 2.01 36.48 5.64
N ILE A 63 2.92 35.67 5.10
CA ILE A 63 2.70 34.25 4.82
C ILE A 63 3.77 33.45 5.55
N TYR A 64 3.34 32.52 6.40
CA TYR A 64 4.19 31.49 6.97
C TYR A 64 3.92 30.19 6.23
N ASP A 65 4.88 29.80 5.38
CA ASP A 65 4.80 28.63 4.53
C ASP A 65 6.16 27.93 4.48
N ILE A 66 6.23 26.74 5.08
CA ILE A 66 7.45 25.91 5.17
C ILE A 66 7.46 24.77 4.14
N THR A 67 6.58 24.82 3.13
CA THR A 67 6.48 23.77 2.10
C THR A 67 7.82 23.47 1.43
N ASN A 68 8.67 24.48 1.25
CA ASN A 68 9.99 24.35 0.63
C ASN A 68 11.14 24.24 1.65
N SER A 69 10.83 24.13 2.94
CA SER A 69 11.81 24.03 4.02
C SER A 69 12.10 22.55 4.36
N VAL A 70 12.58 21.79 3.37
CA VAL A 70 12.89 20.37 3.51
C VAL A 70 14.13 20.01 2.70
N ASN A 71 14.93 19.06 3.19
CA ASN A 71 15.99 18.45 2.38
C ASN A 71 15.36 17.52 1.33
N THR A 72 15.53 17.87 0.06
CA THR A 72 14.96 17.16 -1.10
C THR A 72 15.83 16.02 -1.62
N ASP A 73 17.01 15.79 -1.04
CA ASP A 73 17.91 14.73 -1.45
C ASP A 73 17.28 13.37 -1.19
N ARG A 74 17.54 12.45 -2.12
CA ARG A 74 17.20 11.04 -1.94
C ARG A 74 18.03 10.47 -0.79
N TYR A 75 17.38 9.76 0.12
CA TYR A 75 18.04 8.96 1.15
C TYR A 75 17.61 7.49 1.05
N THR A 76 18.35 6.61 1.72
CA THR A 76 18.05 5.18 1.80
C THR A 76 17.58 4.87 3.23
N PRO A 77 16.28 4.57 3.44
CA PRO A 77 15.79 4.08 4.72
C PRO A 77 16.49 2.80 5.17
N SER A 78 16.51 2.54 6.47
CA SER A 78 16.96 1.24 6.99
C SER A 78 15.99 0.15 6.59
N VAL A 79 16.53 -0.94 6.02
CA VAL A 79 15.76 -2.11 5.56
C VAL A 79 16.26 -3.34 6.31
N THR A 80 15.33 -4.19 6.72
CA THR A 80 15.60 -5.52 7.30
C THR A 80 14.80 -6.54 6.53
N TYR A 81 15.45 -7.60 6.08
CA TYR A 81 14.84 -8.71 5.36
C TYR A 81 15.41 -10.03 5.91
N PRO A 82 14.70 -11.16 5.73
CA PRO A 82 15.20 -12.48 6.13
C PRO A 82 16.45 -12.88 5.33
N ASP A 83 17.29 -13.75 5.91
CA ASP A 83 18.52 -14.23 5.27
C ASP A 83 18.25 -14.99 3.95
N THR A 84 17.08 -15.60 3.85
CA THR A 84 16.56 -16.22 2.64
C THR A 84 15.17 -15.72 2.36
N PHE A 85 14.85 -15.55 1.08
CA PHE A 85 13.53 -15.16 0.61
C PHE A 85 12.86 -16.36 -0.08
N ASN A 86 11.64 -16.66 0.31
CA ASN A 86 10.80 -17.66 -0.33
C ASN A 86 9.36 -17.13 -0.44
N PRO A 87 8.83 -16.89 -1.66
CA PRO A 87 7.52 -16.29 -1.85
C PRO A 87 6.37 -17.19 -1.37
N PHE A 88 6.61 -18.50 -1.19
CA PHE A 88 5.63 -19.50 -0.72
C PHE A 88 5.55 -19.63 0.80
N ARG A 89 6.43 -18.93 1.53
CA ARG A 89 6.50 -19.00 3.00
C ARG A 89 6.27 -17.63 3.60
N SER A 90 5.17 -17.49 4.34
CA SER A 90 4.79 -16.25 5.05
C SER A 90 5.85 -15.78 6.05
N GLU A 91 6.72 -16.67 6.52
CA GLU A 91 7.81 -16.33 7.44
C GLU A 91 9.01 -15.66 6.75
N THR A 92 9.10 -15.75 5.41
CA THR A 92 10.29 -15.33 4.65
C THR A 92 9.98 -14.47 3.42
N ASN A 93 8.71 -14.24 3.09
CA ASN A 93 8.31 -13.48 1.90
C ASN A 93 8.15 -11.96 2.16
N PHE A 94 8.56 -11.48 3.33
CA PHE A 94 8.40 -10.08 3.71
C PHE A 94 9.73 -9.40 4.02
N PHE A 95 9.72 -8.08 3.99
CA PHE A 95 10.79 -7.25 4.53
C PHE A 95 10.18 -6.06 5.26
N ARG A 96 10.99 -5.42 6.09
CA ARG A 96 10.62 -4.25 6.87
C ARG A 96 11.52 -3.08 6.50
N TYR A 97 10.96 -1.88 6.44
CA TYR A 97 11.74 -0.65 6.43
C TYR A 97 11.15 0.37 7.40
N THR A 98 11.99 1.28 7.88
CA THR A 98 11.60 2.30 8.87
C THR A 98 11.87 3.70 8.34
N LEU A 99 10.91 4.59 8.53
CA LEU A 99 10.97 5.99 8.15
C LEU A 99 10.98 6.86 9.41
N ASP A 100 12.01 7.71 9.54
CA ASP A 100 12.12 8.63 10.68
C ASP A 100 11.25 9.89 10.49
N THR A 101 10.86 10.19 9.26
CA THR A 101 10.02 11.33 8.91
C THR A 101 9.04 10.99 7.79
N LYS A 102 7.98 11.80 7.66
CA LYS A 102 7.06 11.74 6.53
C LYS A 102 7.85 11.81 5.23
N SER A 103 7.65 10.84 4.34
CA SER A 103 8.45 10.71 3.13
C SER A 103 7.65 10.09 2.00
N GLU A 104 8.00 10.44 0.76
CA GLU A 104 7.63 9.61 -0.39
C GLU A 104 8.64 8.48 -0.55
N ILE A 105 8.15 7.26 -0.66
CA ILE A 105 8.96 6.04 -0.76
C ILE A 105 8.76 5.37 -2.12
N THR A 106 9.88 4.95 -2.68
CA THR A 106 9.94 4.04 -3.82
C THR A 106 10.63 2.76 -3.38
N VAL A 107 10.07 1.62 -3.75
CA VAL A 107 10.62 0.30 -3.46
C VAL A 107 10.71 -0.53 -4.72
N TYR A 108 11.91 -1.01 -5.00
CA TYR A 108 12.21 -1.87 -6.14
C TYR A 108 12.84 -3.18 -5.69
N VAL A 109 12.57 -4.24 -6.44
CA VAL A 109 13.39 -5.45 -6.43
C VAL A 109 14.28 -5.42 -7.66
N SER A 110 15.58 -5.61 -7.45
CA SER A 110 16.60 -5.58 -8.50
C SER A 110 17.53 -6.78 -8.37
N TYR A 111 18.11 -7.23 -9.49
CA TYR A 111 19.20 -8.19 -9.48
C TYR A 111 20.37 -7.68 -8.63
N PHE A 112 21.03 -8.58 -7.90
CA PHE A 112 22.19 -8.24 -7.08
C PHE A 112 23.25 -9.34 -7.14
N GLY A 113 24.53 -8.96 -7.13
CA GLY A 113 25.64 -9.89 -7.26
C GLY A 113 25.99 -10.22 -8.72
N GLY A 114 26.97 -11.10 -8.91
CA GLY A 114 27.53 -11.40 -10.22
C GLY A 114 28.14 -10.16 -10.87
N ALA A 115 27.56 -9.72 -11.99
CA ALA A 115 28.01 -8.53 -12.73
C ALA A 115 27.69 -7.20 -12.04
N TYR A 116 26.89 -7.21 -10.96
CA TYR A 116 26.43 -6.00 -10.28
C TYR A 116 27.03 -5.88 -8.87
N SER A 117 27.77 -4.80 -8.64
CA SER A 117 28.28 -4.41 -7.31
C SER A 117 27.27 -3.61 -6.47
N LEU A 118 26.16 -3.20 -7.07
CA LEU A 118 25.02 -2.49 -6.46
C LEU A 118 23.71 -3.08 -7.02
N ALA A 119 22.57 -2.42 -6.80
CA ALA A 119 21.31 -2.78 -7.43
C ALA A 119 21.43 -2.74 -8.97
N GLY A 120 21.26 -3.91 -9.60
CA GLY A 120 21.21 -4.08 -11.04
C GLY A 120 19.85 -3.70 -11.65
N PRO A 121 19.52 -4.25 -12.84
CA PRO A 121 18.24 -4.00 -13.51
C PRO A 121 17.06 -4.26 -12.59
N ARG A 122 16.06 -3.37 -12.68
CA ARG A 122 14.80 -3.48 -11.94
C ARG A 122 14.00 -4.67 -12.46
N VAL A 123 13.50 -5.47 -11.53
CA VAL A 123 12.64 -6.63 -11.77
C VAL A 123 11.19 -6.30 -11.43
N LYS A 124 10.98 -5.67 -10.25
CA LYS A 124 9.65 -5.33 -9.73
C LYS A 124 9.65 -3.93 -9.13
N THR A 125 8.55 -3.22 -9.34
CA THR A 125 8.17 -2.03 -8.58
C THR A 125 7.10 -2.38 -7.59
N LEU A 126 7.42 -2.31 -6.30
CA LEU A 126 6.44 -2.52 -5.24
C LEU A 126 5.77 -1.19 -4.88
N LEU A 127 6.58 -0.14 -4.70
CA LEU A 127 6.09 1.21 -4.43
C LEU A 127 6.77 2.20 -5.38
N LEU A 128 6.02 3.19 -5.85
CA LEU A 128 6.56 4.31 -6.61
C LEU A 128 6.05 5.61 -5.99
N ARG A 129 6.97 6.46 -5.49
CA ARG A 129 6.68 7.79 -4.94
C ARG A 129 5.47 7.81 -3.98
N THR A 130 5.35 6.77 -3.16
CA THR A 130 4.23 6.61 -2.24
C THR A 130 4.45 7.44 -0.99
N PRO A 131 3.58 8.41 -0.67
CA PRO A 131 3.68 9.17 0.57
C PRO A 131 3.33 8.27 1.76
N GLN A 132 4.20 8.27 2.77
CA GLN A 132 4.04 7.52 4.01
C GLN A 132 4.44 8.39 5.19
N LYS A 133 3.76 8.19 6.33
CA LYS A 133 4.14 8.81 7.60
C LYS A 133 5.43 8.21 8.16
N ALA A 134 6.04 8.87 9.13
CA ALA A 134 7.08 8.22 9.93
C ALA A 134 6.53 6.94 10.59
N GLY A 135 7.36 5.90 10.66
CA GLY A 135 6.95 4.60 11.19
C GLY A 135 7.65 3.42 10.52
N SER A 136 7.27 2.21 10.95
CA SER A 136 7.78 0.97 10.40
C SER A 136 6.73 0.33 9.49
N TYR A 137 7.18 -0.13 8.32
CA TYR A 137 6.33 -0.72 7.29
C TYR A 137 6.83 -2.11 6.96
N VAL A 138 5.90 -3.03 6.78
CA VAL A 138 6.17 -4.39 6.29
C VAL A 138 5.56 -4.51 4.90
N LEU A 139 6.37 -4.95 3.95
CA LEU A 139 5.92 -5.26 2.60
C LEU A 139 6.21 -6.74 2.32
N VAL A 140 5.25 -7.37 1.66
CA VAL A 140 5.42 -8.70 1.08
C VAL A 140 5.91 -8.52 -0.35
N TYR A 141 6.91 -9.31 -0.73
CA TYR A 141 7.25 -9.50 -2.13
C TYR A 141 6.82 -10.92 -2.52
N ASP A 142 6.22 -11.03 -3.69
CA ASP A 142 5.66 -12.27 -4.22
C ASP A 142 6.64 -12.99 -5.17
N GLY A 143 7.89 -12.54 -5.28
CA GLY A 143 8.85 -13.19 -6.17
C GLY A 143 8.51 -13.04 -7.65
N THR A 144 7.66 -12.08 -8.03
CA THR A 144 7.29 -11.85 -9.43
C THR A 144 7.90 -10.59 -10.03
N ASP A 145 8.04 -10.57 -11.35
CA ASP A 145 8.41 -9.36 -12.10
C ASP A 145 7.22 -8.38 -12.25
N ASP A 146 7.45 -7.21 -12.85
CA ASP A 146 6.42 -6.20 -13.15
C ASP A 146 5.28 -6.74 -14.06
N SER A 147 5.50 -7.83 -14.81
CA SER A 147 4.46 -8.51 -15.62
C SER A 147 3.72 -9.60 -14.83
N GLY A 148 4.14 -9.86 -13.60
CA GLY A 148 3.59 -10.87 -12.73
C GLY A 148 4.16 -12.27 -12.94
N ASN A 149 5.20 -12.49 -13.74
CA ASN A 149 5.81 -13.82 -13.87
C ASN A 149 6.68 -14.12 -12.66
N LEU A 150 6.64 -15.37 -12.17
CA LEU A 150 7.59 -15.83 -11.16
C LEU A 150 9.01 -15.73 -11.73
N ILE A 151 9.94 -15.20 -10.94
CA ILE A 151 11.34 -15.07 -11.35
C ILE A 151 12.18 -16.23 -10.83
N GLU A 152 13.24 -16.54 -11.55
CA GLU A 152 14.17 -17.62 -11.19
C GLU A 152 14.86 -17.37 -9.85
N PRO A 153 15.21 -18.43 -9.10
CA PRO A 153 16.03 -18.30 -7.91
C PRO A 153 17.37 -17.61 -8.20
N HIS A 154 17.57 -16.44 -7.59
CA HIS A 154 18.80 -15.69 -7.69
C HIS A 154 19.02 -14.80 -6.46
N THR A 155 20.15 -14.12 -6.42
CA THR A 155 20.39 -13.06 -5.44
C THR A 155 19.77 -11.76 -5.93
N TYR A 156 18.92 -11.17 -5.09
CA TYR A 156 18.24 -9.91 -5.36
C TYR A 156 18.49 -8.93 -4.21
N VAL A 157 18.26 -7.65 -4.47
CA VAL A 157 18.23 -6.61 -3.44
C VAL A 157 16.91 -5.87 -3.50
N ILE A 158 16.34 -5.62 -2.32
CA ILE A 158 15.20 -4.71 -2.16
C ILE A 158 15.75 -3.31 -1.93
N ALA A 159 15.70 -2.49 -2.97
CA ALA A 159 16.13 -1.10 -2.91
C ALA A 159 14.98 -0.21 -2.44
N VAL A 160 15.15 0.40 -1.27
CA VAL A 160 14.20 1.37 -0.71
C VAL A 160 14.80 2.76 -0.81
N PHE A 161 14.10 3.68 -1.48
CA PHE A 161 14.51 5.07 -1.62
C PHE A 161 13.44 6.00 -1.04
N GLY A 162 13.87 6.98 -0.26
CA GLY A 162 13.00 7.98 0.35
C GLY A 162 13.32 9.41 -0.07
N TRP A 163 12.29 10.24 -0.12
CA TRP A 163 12.37 11.70 -0.25
C TRP A 163 11.52 12.32 0.85
N ARG A 164 12.13 13.15 1.69
CA ARG A 164 11.44 13.74 2.84
C ARG A 164 10.34 14.69 2.38
N LEU A 165 9.21 14.66 3.08
CA LEU A 165 8.15 15.65 2.98
C LEU A 165 8.38 16.73 4.06
N PRO A 166 8.05 18.01 3.78
CA PRO A 166 8.16 19.08 4.76
C PRO A 166 7.21 18.85 5.95
N ASP A 167 7.50 19.48 7.09
CA ASP A 167 6.72 19.27 8.31
C ASP A 167 5.24 19.63 8.15
N ASN A 168 4.94 20.63 7.32
CA ASN A 168 3.58 21.06 7.01
C ASN A 168 2.84 20.15 6.01
N ALA A 169 3.46 19.07 5.52
CA ALA A 169 2.82 18.10 4.65
C ALA A 169 1.76 17.30 5.40
N ILE A 170 0.60 17.14 4.76
CA ILE A 170 -0.52 16.31 5.19
C ILE A 170 -0.70 15.23 4.12
N ILE A 171 -0.69 13.96 4.54
CA ILE A 171 -0.91 12.83 3.64
C ILE A 171 -2.38 12.45 3.76
N VAL A 172 -3.10 12.50 2.65
CA VAL A 172 -4.48 12.02 2.53
C VAL A 172 -4.41 10.71 1.73
N ASP A 173 -5.00 9.66 2.27
CA ASP A 173 -5.17 8.40 1.54
C ASP A 173 -6.61 7.93 1.75
N VAL A 174 -7.38 7.97 0.66
CA VAL A 174 -8.77 7.54 0.61
C VAL A 174 -8.90 6.17 -0.06
N SER A 175 -7.83 5.40 -0.27
CA SER A 175 -7.96 4.03 -0.78
C SER A 175 -8.26 3.03 0.34
N PRO A 176 -9.01 1.94 0.07
CA PRO A 176 -9.05 0.82 1.00
C PRO A 176 -7.66 0.18 1.09
N ASN A 177 -7.35 -0.41 2.22
CA ASN A 177 -6.11 -1.13 2.45
C ASN A 177 -6.43 -2.55 2.87
N ILE A 178 -5.77 -3.51 2.21
CA ILE A 178 -5.77 -4.92 2.59
C ILE A 178 -4.45 -5.19 3.31
N SER A 179 -4.53 -5.75 4.52
CA SER A 179 -3.38 -6.20 5.31
C SER A 179 -3.57 -7.63 5.80
N ASP A 180 -2.52 -8.21 6.38
CA ASP A 180 -2.55 -9.51 7.07
C ASP A 180 -3.09 -10.66 6.19
N LEU A 181 -2.82 -10.60 4.87
CA LEU A 181 -3.19 -11.66 3.94
C LEU A 181 -2.41 -12.94 4.27
N LEU A 182 -3.14 -14.00 4.59
CA LEU A 182 -2.61 -15.33 4.88
C LEU A 182 -3.38 -16.38 4.06
N VAL A 183 -2.67 -17.40 3.60
CA VAL A 183 -3.22 -18.56 2.89
C VAL A 183 -3.13 -19.79 3.78
N THR A 184 -4.19 -20.58 3.87
CA THR A 184 -4.19 -21.84 4.62
C THR A 184 -5.05 -22.91 3.93
N PRO A 185 -4.49 -24.10 3.63
CA PRO A 185 -3.07 -24.44 3.67
C PRO A 185 -2.28 -23.80 2.51
N THR A 186 -0.95 -23.72 2.62
CA THR A 186 -0.08 -23.27 1.51
C THR A 186 0.18 -24.37 0.47
N TYR A 187 0.01 -25.63 0.86
CA TYR A 187 -0.01 -26.80 -0.02
C TYR A 187 -1.39 -27.43 0.07
N PHE A 188 -2.09 -27.51 -1.05
CA PHE A 188 -3.50 -27.89 -1.08
C PHE A 188 -3.73 -29.04 -2.06
N TYR A 189 -4.41 -30.08 -1.56
CA TYR A 189 -4.91 -31.21 -2.33
C TYR A 189 -6.42 -31.00 -2.56
N PRO A 190 -6.86 -30.63 -3.78
CA PRO A 190 -8.26 -30.24 -4.01
C PRO A 190 -9.26 -31.40 -4.17
N ASP A 191 -8.77 -32.58 -4.56
CA ASP A 191 -9.63 -33.73 -4.83
C ASP A 191 -10.12 -34.39 -3.53
N GLU A 192 -11.14 -35.25 -3.61
CA GLU A 192 -11.62 -35.99 -2.44
C GLU A 192 -10.49 -36.85 -1.85
N ASN A 193 -10.19 -36.61 -0.57
CA ASN A 193 -9.13 -37.31 0.14
C ASN A 193 -9.70 -38.00 1.38
N PRO A 194 -9.57 -39.34 1.53
CA PRO A 194 -10.12 -40.05 2.69
C PRO A 194 -9.39 -39.72 4.00
N TYR A 195 -8.26 -38.98 3.95
CA TYR A 195 -7.45 -38.63 5.11
C TYR A 195 -7.63 -37.17 5.57
N THR A 196 -8.37 -36.34 4.83
CA THR A 196 -8.68 -34.95 5.24
C THR A 196 -10.04 -34.50 4.72
N GLU A 197 -10.80 -33.79 5.56
CA GLU A 197 -12.06 -33.14 5.17
C GLU A 197 -11.84 -31.74 4.56
N GLU A 198 -10.59 -31.23 4.57
CA GLU A 198 -10.26 -29.92 3.97
C GLU A 198 -10.22 -30.00 2.45
N ASN A 199 -11.34 -29.68 1.81
CA ASN A 199 -11.47 -29.57 0.35
C ASN A 199 -11.46 -28.10 -0.12
N ARG A 200 -10.98 -27.17 0.71
CA ARG A 200 -10.86 -25.74 0.38
C ARG A 200 -9.60 -25.14 0.99
N ALA A 201 -8.92 -24.33 0.20
CA ALA A 201 -7.98 -23.34 0.69
C ALA A 201 -8.72 -22.06 1.10
N THR A 202 -8.22 -21.40 2.13
CA THR A 202 -8.76 -20.15 2.64
C THR A 202 -7.72 -19.04 2.57
N PHE A 203 -8.20 -17.84 2.27
CA PHE A 203 -7.43 -16.61 2.21
C PHE A 203 -8.03 -15.66 3.25
N THR A 204 -7.36 -15.52 4.39
CA THR A 204 -7.78 -14.61 5.47
C THR A 204 -7.08 -13.27 5.31
N TYR A 205 -7.80 -12.16 5.51
CA TYR A 205 -7.24 -10.81 5.42
C TYR A 205 -7.96 -9.80 6.30
N THR A 206 -7.34 -8.64 6.48
CA THR A 206 -7.89 -7.46 7.14
C THR A 206 -8.19 -6.37 6.13
N LEU A 207 -9.32 -5.67 6.31
CA LEU A 207 -9.75 -4.57 5.45
C LEU A 207 -9.90 -3.27 6.25
N SER A 208 -9.36 -2.15 5.74
CA SER A 208 -9.39 -0.86 6.46
C SER A 208 -10.73 -0.12 6.42
N LYS A 209 -11.64 -0.51 5.52
CA LYS A 209 -13.00 0.02 5.37
C LYS A 209 -13.84 -0.90 4.51
N THR A 210 -15.16 -0.82 4.62
CA THR A 210 -16.06 -1.62 3.79
C THR A 210 -15.79 -1.41 2.29
N ALA A 211 -15.66 -2.50 1.55
CA ALA A 211 -15.34 -2.50 0.13
C ALA A 211 -15.74 -3.82 -0.54
N ASP A 212 -15.92 -3.81 -1.85
CA ASP A 212 -16.02 -5.03 -2.66
C ASP A 212 -14.61 -5.59 -2.87
N VAL A 213 -14.44 -6.90 -2.70
CA VAL A 213 -13.15 -7.57 -2.84
C VAL A 213 -13.19 -8.52 -4.03
N ARG A 214 -12.27 -8.30 -4.97
CA ARG A 214 -12.03 -9.21 -6.09
C ARG A 214 -10.76 -10.00 -5.84
N ALA A 215 -10.88 -11.32 -5.88
CA ALA A 215 -9.78 -12.26 -5.92
C ALA A 215 -9.62 -12.84 -7.33
N ASN A 216 -8.41 -12.77 -7.88
CA ASN A 216 -8.04 -13.48 -9.10
C ASN A 216 -6.99 -14.55 -8.76
N ILE A 217 -7.16 -15.76 -9.29
CA ILE A 217 -6.23 -16.86 -9.14
C ILE A 217 -5.57 -17.10 -10.50
N TYR A 218 -4.25 -16.96 -10.54
CA TYR A 218 -3.42 -17.12 -11.73
C TYR A 218 -2.63 -18.40 -11.65
N ASN A 219 -2.46 -19.10 -12.77
CA ASN A 219 -1.46 -20.17 -12.89
C ASN A 219 -0.06 -19.61 -13.19
N GLU A 220 0.93 -20.48 -13.28
CA GLU A 220 2.34 -20.15 -13.58
C GLU A 220 2.54 -19.41 -14.92
N LYS A 221 1.59 -19.53 -15.86
CA LYS A 221 1.61 -18.83 -17.15
C LYS A 221 0.92 -17.47 -17.11
N ASN A 222 0.55 -16.98 -15.93
CA ASN A 222 -0.22 -15.75 -15.71
C ASN A 222 -1.62 -15.75 -16.34
N TYR A 223 -2.21 -16.91 -16.57
CA TYR A 223 -3.62 -16.98 -16.94
C TYR A 223 -4.51 -17.03 -15.70
N VAL A 224 -5.54 -16.19 -15.66
CA VAL A 224 -6.59 -16.26 -14.63
C VAL A 224 -7.35 -17.56 -14.83
N VAL A 225 -7.28 -18.46 -13.86
CA VAL A 225 -8.03 -19.71 -13.85
C VAL A 225 -9.33 -19.59 -13.08
N ARG A 226 -9.43 -18.64 -12.14
CA ARG A 226 -10.62 -18.39 -11.36
C ARG A 226 -10.66 -16.93 -10.86
N THR A 227 -11.84 -16.33 -10.89
CA THR A 227 -12.19 -15.07 -10.25
C THR A 227 -13.22 -15.34 -9.16
N ILE A 228 -13.06 -14.71 -8.00
CA ILE A 228 -14.04 -14.72 -6.91
C ILE A 228 -14.27 -13.27 -6.52
N THR A 229 -15.53 -12.83 -6.52
CA THR A 229 -15.90 -11.49 -6.05
C THR A 229 -16.80 -11.62 -4.82
N VAL A 230 -16.52 -10.82 -3.81
CA VAL A 230 -17.33 -10.70 -2.60
C VAL A 230 -17.67 -9.23 -2.41
N ASP A 231 -18.95 -8.90 -2.45
CA ASP A 231 -19.43 -7.54 -2.31
C ASP A 231 -19.58 -7.15 -0.83
N GLU A 232 -19.47 -5.86 -0.53
CA GLU A 232 -19.72 -5.26 0.80
C GLU A 232 -18.96 -5.94 1.96
N VAL A 233 -17.72 -6.38 1.73
CA VAL A 233 -16.86 -6.98 2.77
C VAL A 233 -16.66 -5.97 3.90
N PRO A 234 -16.91 -6.33 5.18
CA PRO A 234 -16.84 -5.39 6.29
C PRO A 234 -15.40 -4.98 6.63
N VAL A 235 -15.28 -3.80 7.25
CA VAL A 235 -14.05 -3.35 7.90
C VAL A 235 -13.63 -4.30 9.03
N GLY A 236 -12.32 -4.55 9.15
CA GLY A 236 -11.76 -5.40 10.20
C GLY A 236 -11.03 -6.63 9.67
N GLY A 237 -10.50 -7.43 10.59
CA GLY A 237 -9.76 -8.67 10.31
C GLY A 237 -10.65 -9.90 10.26
N GLY A 238 -10.12 -10.99 9.70
CA GLY A 238 -10.80 -12.29 9.65
C GLY A 238 -11.76 -12.46 8.48
N ASN A 239 -11.70 -11.57 7.48
CA ASN A 239 -12.42 -11.74 6.23
C ASN A 239 -11.82 -12.94 5.46
N ILE A 240 -12.67 -13.78 4.88
CA ILE A 240 -12.25 -15.04 4.23
C ILE A 240 -12.74 -15.08 2.79
N ILE A 241 -11.83 -15.46 1.88
CA ILE A 241 -12.19 -16.01 0.56
C ILE A 241 -11.77 -17.47 0.55
N ALA A 242 -12.61 -18.36 0.01
CA ALA A 242 -12.31 -19.77 -0.08
C ALA A 242 -12.23 -20.22 -1.53
N TRP A 243 -11.28 -21.10 -1.83
CA TRP A 243 -11.10 -21.71 -3.15
C TRP A 243 -10.99 -23.23 -3.04
N ASP A 244 -11.71 -23.92 -3.91
CA ASP A 244 -11.82 -25.39 -3.96
C ASP A 244 -10.86 -26.01 -4.99
N GLY A 245 -9.89 -25.25 -5.49
CA GLY A 245 -8.92 -25.73 -6.49
C GLY A 245 -9.51 -25.91 -7.89
N LYS A 246 -10.71 -25.36 -8.16
CA LYS A 246 -11.36 -25.45 -9.47
C LYS A 246 -11.21 -24.17 -10.29
N ASN A 247 -11.15 -24.33 -11.62
CA ASN A 247 -11.21 -23.23 -12.57
C ASN A 247 -12.65 -22.71 -12.76
N GLU A 248 -12.85 -21.74 -13.66
CA GLU A 248 -14.17 -21.21 -14.02
C GLU A 248 -15.13 -22.25 -14.62
N GLU A 249 -14.60 -23.30 -15.23
CA GLU A 249 -15.39 -24.39 -15.83
C GLU A 249 -15.80 -25.45 -14.78
N GLY A 250 -15.44 -25.25 -13.52
CA GLY A 250 -15.70 -26.20 -12.44
C GLY A 250 -14.80 -27.45 -12.46
N LYS A 251 -13.70 -27.42 -13.22
CA LYS A 251 -12.71 -28.50 -13.28
C LYS A 251 -11.55 -28.23 -12.34
N TYR A 252 -11.03 -29.28 -11.74
CA TYR A 252 -9.79 -29.22 -10.99
C TYR A 252 -8.64 -28.68 -11.85
N VAL A 253 -7.89 -27.73 -11.28
CA VAL A 253 -6.68 -27.21 -11.91
C VAL A 253 -5.54 -28.21 -11.78
N SER A 254 -4.58 -28.20 -12.69
CA SER A 254 -3.42 -29.10 -12.61
C SER A 254 -2.52 -28.78 -11.41
N SER A 255 -1.69 -29.75 -10.97
CA SER A 255 -0.63 -29.49 -10.00
C SER A 255 0.27 -28.33 -10.44
N GLY A 256 0.78 -27.58 -9.47
CA GLY A 256 1.71 -26.47 -9.67
C GLY A 256 1.38 -25.27 -8.80
N THR A 257 2.13 -24.20 -9.02
CA THR A 257 1.99 -22.96 -8.26
C THR A 257 0.86 -22.08 -8.80
N TYR A 258 0.04 -21.55 -7.90
CA TYR A 258 -0.98 -20.55 -8.20
C TYR A 258 -0.77 -19.29 -7.38
N ARG A 259 -0.90 -18.12 -8.03
CA ARG A 259 -0.89 -16.81 -7.38
C ARG A 259 -2.31 -16.31 -7.20
N LEU A 260 -2.69 -16.01 -5.97
CA LEU A 260 -3.88 -15.22 -5.66
C LEU A 260 -3.50 -13.74 -5.63
N THR A 261 -4.34 -12.90 -6.23
CA THR A 261 -4.30 -11.44 -6.05
C THR A 261 -5.62 -10.95 -5.48
N LEU A 262 -5.59 -9.99 -4.55
CA LEU A 262 -6.75 -9.33 -3.98
C LEU A 262 -6.70 -7.82 -4.26
N VAL A 263 -7.83 -7.28 -4.74
CA VAL A 263 -8.06 -5.84 -4.86
C VAL A 263 -9.39 -5.50 -4.22
N ALA A 264 -9.40 -4.53 -3.32
CA ALA A 264 -10.60 -3.97 -2.70
C ALA A 264 -11.00 -2.68 -3.42
N THR A 265 -12.29 -2.48 -3.67
CA THR A 265 -12.84 -1.26 -4.26
C THR A 265 -13.93 -0.72 -3.34
N ASP A 266 -13.77 0.51 -2.84
CA ASP A 266 -14.79 1.11 -1.98
C ASP A 266 -15.97 1.69 -2.78
N ALA A 267 -17.02 2.14 -2.09
CA ALA A 267 -18.23 2.70 -2.71
C ALA A 267 -17.99 3.98 -3.53
N ASN A 268 -16.81 4.63 -3.41
CA ASN A 268 -16.42 5.78 -4.20
C ASN A 268 -15.43 5.39 -5.32
N GLU A 269 -15.33 4.10 -5.65
CA GLU A 269 -14.44 3.54 -6.67
C GLU A 269 -12.94 3.67 -6.35
N ASN A 270 -12.56 4.02 -5.10
CA ASN A 270 -11.16 4.01 -4.72
C ASN A 270 -10.68 2.56 -4.58
N GLN A 271 -9.56 2.25 -5.21
CA GLN A 271 -9.00 0.90 -5.18
C GLN A 271 -7.84 0.79 -4.19
N SER A 272 -7.76 -0.36 -3.53
CA SER A 272 -6.57 -0.74 -2.78
C SER A 272 -5.43 -1.02 -3.72
N ARG A 273 -4.24 -1.12 -3.14
CA ARG A 273 -3.17 -1.85 -3.81
C ARG A 273 -3.57 -3.30 -3.96
N GLU A 274 -3.08 -3.90 -5.03
CA GLU A 274 -3.10 -5.34 -5.16
C GLU A 274 -2.21 -5.95 -4.06
N THR A 275 -2.74 -6.97 -3.37
CA THR A 275 -1.96 -7.79 -2.45
C THR A 275 -2.01 -9.24 -2.90
N ASN A 276 -0.90 -9.95 -2.75
CA ASN A 276 -0.71 -11.24 -3.40
C ASN A 276 -0.29 -12.30 -2.39
N ALA A 277 -0.66 -13.55 -2.68
CA ALA A 277 -0.15 -14.72 -1.98
C ALA A 277 -0.10 -15.93 -2.93
N PHE A 278 0.60 -16.98 -2.51
CA PHE A 278 0.71 -18.22 -3.30
C PHE A 278 0.11 -19.40 -2.58
N ILE A 279 -0.26 -20.38 -3.40
CA ILE A 279 -0.66 -21.71 -3.00
C ILE A 279 -0.11 -22.72 -4.01
N GLU A 280 0.36 -23.85 -3.50
CA GLU A 280 0.80 -24.98 -4.31
C GLU A 280 -0.32 -26.02 -4.38
N ILE A 281 -0.71 -26.41 -5.60
CA ILE A 281 -1.67 -27.48 -5.84
C ILE A 281 -0.93 -28.78 -6.13
N TYR A 282 -1.34 -29.87 -5.49
CA TYR A 282 -0.81 -31.20 -5.74
C TYR A 282 -1.91 -32.28 -5.72
N TYR A 283 -1.63 -33.42 -6.35
CA TYR A 283 -2.49 -34.61 -6.41
C TYR A 283 -1.66 -35.88 -6.20
#